data_AF-A0A3C1KG81-F1
#
_entry.id   AF-A0A3C1KG81-F1
#
_cell.length_a   1.000
_cell.length_b   1.000
_cell.length_c   1.000
_cell.angle_alpha   90.00
_cell.angle_beta   90.00
_cell.angle_gamma   90.00
#
_symmetry.space_group_name_H-M   'P 1'
#
loop_
_entity.id
_entity.type
_entity.pdbx_description
1 polymer ?
#
loop_
_entity_poly.entity_id
_entity_poly.type
_entity_poly.pdbx_seq_one_letter_code
_entity_poly.pdbx_strand_id
1 'polypeptide(L)' 'QTAREAGVALETVVYPDAAHAFFNDEGRRYHAASAADAWARVQAFLDAHLDAG' A
#
# COMPACT_ATOMS: atom_id res chain seq x y z
N GLN A 1 -4.05 15.38 -15.90
CA GLN A 1 -5.09 14.39 -15.61
C GLN A 1 -4.72 13.68 -14.33
N THR A 2 -5.58 13.69 -13.32
CA THR A 2 -5.42 12.86 -12.11
C THR A 2 -5.84 11.41 -12.39
N ALA A 3 -5.47 10.45 -11.54
CA ALA A 3 -5.93 9.06 -11.66
C ALA A 3 -7.47 8.96 -11.71
N ARG A 4 -8.15 9.81 -10.91
CA ARG A 4 -9.62 9.94 -10.93
C ARG A 4 -10.14 10.44 -12.28
N GLU A 5 -9.53 11.48 -12.84
CA GLU A 5 -9.91 12.00 -14.16
C GLU A 5 -9.59 11.03 -15.30
N ALA A 6 -8.67 10.08 -15.08
CA ALA A 6 -8.33 9.02 -16.02
C ALA A 6 -9.20 7.77 -15.92
N GLY A 7 -10.15 7.72 -14.98
CA GLY A 7 -10.98 6.52 -14.78
C GLY A 7 -10.19 5.31 -14.30
N VAL A 8 -9.02 5.52 -13.68
CA VAL A 8 -8.19 4.45 -13.13
C VAL A 8 -8.83 3.96 -11.84
N ALA A 9 -8.98 2.63 -11.70
CA ALA A 9 -9.33 2.02 -10.43
C ALA A 9 -8.17 2.24 -9.43
N LEU A 10 -8.39 3.13 -8.46
CA LEU A 10 -7.40 3.54 -7.47
C LEU A 10 -8.00 3.49 -6.07
N GLU A 11 -7.27 2.85 -5.15
CA GLU A 11 -7.47 2.96 -3.70
C GLU A 11 -6.33 3.78 -3.09
N THR A 12 -6.65 4.69 -2.19
CA THR A 12 -5.66 5.48 -1.43
C THR A 12 -5.88 5.26 0.06
N VAL A 13 -4.83 4.85 0.78
CA VAL A 13 -4.84 4.64 2.23
C VAL A 13 -3.83 5.58 2.89
N VAL A 14 -4.28 6.30 3.93
CA VAL A 14 -3.43 7.16 4.75
C VAL A 14 -3.34 6.55 6.14
N TYR A 15 -2.12 6.25 6.58
CA TYR A 15 -1.83 5.78 7.94
C TYR A 15 -1.46 6.99 8.82
N PRO A 16 -2.35 7.47 9.71
CA PRO A 16 -2.13 8.71 10.44
C PRO A 16 -0.91 8.65 11.38
N ASP A 17 -0.59 7.46 11.88
CA ASP A 17 0.50 7.24 12.83
C ASP A 17 1.84 6.87 12.15
N ALA A 18 1.85 6.74 10.82
CA ALA A 18 3.03 6.29 10.08
C ALA A 18 3.76 7.45 9.39
N ALA A 19 5.07 7.55 9.62
CA ALA A 19 5.92 8.52 8.93
C ALA A 19 6.34 8.03 7.53
N HIS A 20 6.96 8.92 6.74
CA HIS A 20 7.60 8.50 5.49
C HIS A 20 8.63 7.38 5.74
N ALA A 21 8.62 6.38 4.85
CA ALA A 21 9.39 5.14 4.94
C ALA A 21 9.00 4.21 6.11
N PHE A 22 7.74 4.22 6.53
CA PHE A 22 7.25 3.32 7.59
C PHE A 22 7.38 1.82 7.28
N PHE A 23 7.54 1.46 6.00
CA PHE A 23 7.66 0.07 5.55
C PHE A 23 9.08 -0.47 5.66
N ASN A 24 10.10 0.39 5.81
CA ASN A 24 11.48 -0.04 5.94
C ASN A 24 11.75 -0.51 7.38
N ASP A 25 11.83 -1.84 7.58
CA ASP A 25 12.05 -2.51 8.86
C ASP A 25 13.47 -2.40 9.41
N GLU A 26 14.44 -2.00 8.60
CA GLU A 26 15.79 -1.63 9.04
C GLU A 26 15.88 -0.15 9.47
N GLY A 27 14.85 0.65 9.20
CA GLY A 27 14.83 2.10 9.42
C GLY A 27 14.25 2.51 10.78
N ARG A 28 14.72 3.64 11.34
CA ARG A 28 14.19 4.23 12.59
C ARG A 28 12.70 4.64 12.54
N ARG A 29 12.10 4.65 11.35
CA ARG A 29 10.71 5.07 11.12
C ARG A 29 9.78 3.88 10.87
N TYR A 30 10.29 2.65 10.99
CA TYR A 30 9.49 1.45 10.84
C TYR A 30 8.24 1.51 11.72
N HIS A 31 7.08 1.27 11.11
CA HIS A 31 5.81 1.19 11.82
C HIS A 31 5.13 -0.14 11.47
N ALA A 32 5.40 -1.16 12.30
CA ALA A 32 5.05 -2.56 12.03
C ALA A 32 3.56 -2.76 11.66
N ALA A 33 2.64 -2.10 12.38
CA ALA A 33 1.20 -2.22 12.11
C ALA A 33 0.82 -1.71 10.72
N SER A 34 1.34 -0.55 10.32
CA SER A 34 1.06 0.03 8.99
C SER A 34 1.75 -0.75 7.88
N ALA A 35 2.96 -1.25 8.13
CA ALA A 35 3.68 -2.09 7.17
C ALA A 35 2.92 -3.40 6.91
N ALA A 36 2.44 -4.06 7.97
CA ALA A 36 1.65 -5.28 7.84
C ALA A 36 0.32 -5.06 7.08
N ASP A 37 -0.43 -4.01 7.42
CA ASP A 37 -1.68 -3.69 6.71
C ASP A 37 -1.42 -3.34 5.23
N ALA A 38 -0.41 -2.51 4.96
CA ALA A 38 -0.02 -2.16 3.60
C ALA A 38 0.38 -3.40 2.78
N TRP A 39 1.13 -4.32 3.39
CA TRP A 39 1.56 -5.56 2.72
C TRP A 39 0.39 -6.50 2.41
N ALA A 40 -0.57 -6.62 3.34
CA ALA A 40 -1.78 -7.40 3.10
C ALA A 40 -2.61 -6.83 1.93
N ARG A 41 -2.78 -5.50 1.86
CA ARG A 41 -3.49 -4.83 0.77
C ARG A 41 -2.82 -5.01 -0.58
N VAL A 42 -1.48 -4.89 -0.63
CA VAL A 42 -0.72 -5.09 -1.88
C VAL A 42 -0.87 -6.53 -2.37
N GLN A 43 -0.73 -7.52 -1.49
CA GLN A 43 -0.94 -8.92 -1.86
C GLN A 43 -2.36 -9.14 -2.40
N ALA A 44 -3.39 -8.65 -1.69
CA ALA A 44 -4.78 -8.78 -2.16
C ALA A 44 -5.02 -8.11 -3.51
N PHE A 45 -4.38 -6.95 -3.77
CA PHE A 45 -4.44 -6.30 -5.06
C PHE A 45 -3.79 -7.15 -6.16
N LEU A 46 -2.61 -7.72 -5.89
CA LEU A 46 -1.90 -8.57 -6.84
C LEU A 46 -2.67 -9.87 -7.11
N ASP A 47 -3.18 -10.54 -6.07
CA ASP A 47 -3.98 -11.76 -6.19
C ASP A 47 -5.24 -11.57 -7.06
N ALA A 48 -5.84 -10.37 -7.01
CA ALA A 48 -7.04 -10.05 -7.79
C ALA A 48 -6.75 -9.76 -9.27
N HIS A 49 -5.50 -9.47 -9.66
CA HIS A 49 -5.16 -8.97 -11.00
C HIS A 49 -4.07 -9.76 -11.71
N LEU A 50 -3.35 -10.63 -11.02
CA LEU A 50 -2.40 -11.56 -11.61
C LEU A 50 -3.08 -12.91 -11.81
N ASP A 51 -3.05 -13.42 -13.03
CA ASP A 51 -3.41 -14.81 -13.28
C ASP A 51 -2.37 -15.72 -12.63
N ALA A 52 -2.83 -16.71 -11.87
CA ALA A 52 -2.03 -17.86 -11.49
C ALA A 52 -1.85 -18.72 -12.74
N GLY A 53 -0.86 -18.39 -13.57
CA GLY A 53 -0.58 -19.05 -14.84
C GLY A 53 -0.58 -20.58 -14.77
#